data_AF-A0A6M5UIB2-F1
#
_entry.id   AF-A0A6M5UIB2-F1
#
_cell.length_a   1.000
_cell.length_b   1.000
_cell.length_c   1.000
_cell.angle_alpha   90.00
_cell.angle_beta   90.00
_cell.angle_gamma   90.00
#
_symmetry.space_group_name_H-M   'P 1'
#
loop_
_entity.id
_entity.type
_entity.pdbx_description
1 polymer ?
#
loop_
_entity_poly.entity_id
_entity_poly.type
_entity_poly.pdbx_seq_one_letter_code
_entity_poly.pdbx_strand_id
1 'polypeptide(L)'
;MTSDNDPLAVAELDRLADDVRTAPAGDTTAQVALWRQVTRLDTWFFVARGPDDRPHPYAVAAEQGPMVCLYSSATRAHEAAVTLGLVVEGDPASLLVVPMPAAIDYVASLGEAGVVAVTLDYPRIGHYVPLANLSLLKAWAAQDVP
;
A
#
# COMPACT_ATOMS: atom_id res chain seq x y z
N MET A 1 19.94 5.99 2.68
CA MET A 1 19.00 6.36 1.60
C MET A 1 18.15 5.12 1.36
N THR A 2 16.85 5.19 1.63
CA THR A 2 15.96 4.10 1.25
C THR A 2 15.74 4.21 -0.24
N SER A 3 16.23 3.22 -0.98
CA SER A 3 16.03 3.10 -2.43
C SER A 3 14.58 2.75 -2.71
N ASP A 4 14.10 3.11 -3.90
CA ASP A 4 12.79 2.62 -4.37
C ASP A 4 12.80 1.10 -4.55
N ASN A 5 11.63 0.47 -4.57
CA ASN A 5 11.53 -0.97 -4.84
C ASN A 5 11.92 -1.28 -6.31
N ASP A 6 12.33 -2.52 -6.57
CA ASP A 6 12.67 -2.98 -7.92
C ASP A 6 11.51 -2.71 -8.91
N PRO A 7 11.74 -1.96 -10.01
CA PRO A 7 10.73 -1.72 -11.04
C PRO A 7 10.08 -2.98 -11.59
N LEU A 8 10.80 -4.12 -11.64
CA LEU A 8 10.23 -5.39 -12.08
C LEU A 8 9.24 -5.95 -11.04
N ALA A 9 9.54 -5.85 -9.76
CA ALA A 9 8.64 -6.26 -8.69
C ALA A 9 7.37 -5.38 -8.67
N VAL A 10 7.52 -4.09 -8.98
CA VAL A 10 6.42 -3.13 -9.10
C VAL A 10 5.56 -3.39 -10.34
N ALA A 11 6.17 -3.70 -11.49
CA ALA A 11 5.44 -4.07 -12.71
C ALA A 11 4.65 -5.39 -12.54
N GLU A 12 5.18 -6.34 -11.78
CA GLU A 12 4.48 -7.58 -11.45
C GLU A 12 3.19 -7.34 -10.66
N LEU A 13 3.12 -6.29 -9.83
CA LEU A 13 1.88 -5.91 -9.15
C LEU A 13 0.79 -5.49 -10.13
N ASP A 14 1.14 -4.80 -11.23
CA ASP A 14 0.16 -4.42 -12.26
C ASP A 14 -0.38 -5.67 -12.96
N ARG A 15 0.50 -6.60 -13.32
CA ARG A 15 0.12 -7.89 -13.92
C ARG A 15 -0.82 -8.67 -13.00
N LEU A 16 -0.49 -8.76 -11.71
CA LEU A 16 -1.31 -9.45 -10.71
C LEU A 16 -2.64 -8.73 -10.46
N ALA A 17 -2.68 -7.39 -10.51
CA ALA A 17 -3.93 -6.64 -10.42
C ALA A 17 -4.85 -6.90 -11.62
N ASP A 18 -4.28 -7.04 -12.83
CA ASP A 18 -5.04 -7.44 -14.02
C ASP A 18 -5.59 -8.86 -13.91
N ASP A 19 -4.82 -9.79 -13.34
CA ASP A 19 -5.31 -11.14 -13.03
C ASP A 19 -6.50 -11.09 -12.06
N VAL A 20 -6.43 -10.27 -10.98
CA VAL A 20 -7.54 -10.09 -10.04
C VAL A 20 -8.79 -9.57 -10.74
N ARG A 21 -8.63 -8.61 -11.66
CA ARG A 21 -9.72 -7.99 -12.40
C ARG A 21 -10.45 -8.98 -13.32
N THR A 22 -9.72 -9.96 -13.85
CA THR A 22 -10.23 -10.95 -14.82
C THR A 22 -10.61 -12.28 -14.17
N ALA A 23 -10.30 -12.46 -12.89
CA ALA A 23 -10.60 -13.68 -12.14
C ALA A 23 -12.12 -13.93 -12.03
N PRO A 24 -12.56 -15.20 -12.04
CA PRO A 24 -13.96 -15.55 -11.78
C PRO A 24 -14.42 -15.05 -10.41
N ALA A 25 -15.70 -14.68 -10.31
CA ALA A 25 -16.29 -14.26 -9.04
C ALA A 25 -16.12 -15.35 -7.96
N GLY A 26 -15.58 -14.97 -6.81
CA GLY A 26 -15.30 -15.88 -5.69
C GLY A 26 -13.93 -16.57 -5.77
N ASP A 27 -13.17 -16.42 -6.86
CA ASP A 27 -11.77 -16.85 -6.90
C ASP A 27 -10.88 -15.82 -6.20
N THR A 28 -10.24 -16.26 -5.12
CA THR A 28 -9.33 -15.43 -4.32
C THR A 28 -7.86 -15.69 -4.62
N THR A 29 -7.56 -16.62 -5.54
CA THR A 29 -6.18 -17.02 -5.87
C THR A 29 -5.37 -15.82 -6.38
N ALA A 30 -5.93 -15.04 -7.29
CA ALA A 30 -5.28 -13.85 -7.82
C ALA A 30 -5.08 -12.78 -6.73
N GLN A 31 -6.05 -12.62 -5.81
CA GLN A 31 -5.94 -11.66 -4.71
C GLN A 31 -4.83 -12.06 -3.73
N VAL A 32 -4.74 -13.35 -3.41
CA VAL A 32 -3.67 -13.90 -2.57
C VAL A 32 -2.31 -13.70 -3.24
N ALA A 33 -2.20 -13.94 -4.55
CA ALA A 33 -0.96 -13.75 -5.29
C ALA A 33 -0.53 -12.27 -5.29
N LEU A 34 -1.46 -11.34 -5.54
CA LEU A 34 -1.22 -9.90 -5.45
C LEU A 34 -0.69 -9.50 -4.07
N TRP A 35 -1.39 -9.86 -3.00
CA TRP A 35 -0.99 -9.47 -1.65
C TRP A 35 0.29 -10.15 -1.17
N ARG A 36 0.58 -11.37 -1.62
CA ARG A 36 1.90 -11.99 -1.41
C ARG A 36 3.02 -11.19 -2.07
N GLN A 37 2.81 -10.73 -3.30
CA GLN A 37 3.79 -9.86 -3.96
C GLN A 37 3.97 -8.54 -3.21
N VAL A 38 2.90 -7.93 -2.69
CA VAL A 38 2.98 -6.72 -1.85
C VAL A 38 3.83 -6.96 -0.59
N THR A 39 3.73 -8.15 0.03
CA THR A 39 4.55 -8.49 1.20
C THR A 39 6.02 -8.77 0.89
N ARG A 40 6.38 -8.91 -0.39
CA ARG A 40 7.77 -9.14 -0.86
C ARG A 40 8.49 -7.87 -1.28
N LEU A 41 7.80 -6.74 -1.28
CA LEU A 41 8.45 -5.44 -1.46
C LEU A 41 9.40 -5.18 -0.28
N ASP A 42 10.51 -4.50 -0.54
CA ASP A 42 11.46 -4.14 0.52
C ASP A 42 10.87 -3.06 1.45
N THR A 43 10.01 -2.21 0.89
CA THR A 43 9.49 -1.02 1.57
C THR A 43 8.08 -0.68 1.11
N TRP A 44 7.25 -0.17 2.01
CA TRP A 44 5.97 0.46 1.69
C TRP A 44 6.08 1.98 1.84
N PHE A 45 5.49 2.69 0.88
CA PHE A 45 5.47 4.15 0.84
C PHE A 45 4.08 4.67 1.16
N PHE A 46 4.00 5.80 1.87
CA PHE A 46 2.73 6.46 2.18
C PHE A 46 2.90 7.97 1.96
N VAL A 47 1.92 8.61 1.33
CA VAL A 47 1.91 10.08 1.22
C VAL A 47 1.66 10.67 2.62
N ALA A 48 2.61 11.45 3.12
CA ALA A 48 2.52 12.09 4.42
C ALA A 48 1.56 13.28 4.39
N ARG A 49 0.72 13.40 5.42
CA ARG A 49 -0.19 14.52 5.68
C ARG A 49 -0.04 15.00 7.12
N GLY A 50 -0.53 16.20 7.39
CA GLY A 50 -0.38 16.83 8.70
C GLY A 50 0.93 17.60 8.81
N PRO A 51 1.24 18.12 10.01
CA PRO A 51 2.45 18.91 10.25
C PRO A 51 3.71 18.03 10.26
N ASP A 52 4.86 18.63 9.95
CA ASP A 52 6.15 17.93 9.82
C ASP A 52 6.62 17.23 11.10
N ASP A 53 6.19 17.70 12.27
CA ASP A 53 6.53 17.10 13.57
C ASP A 53 5.63 15.91 13.95
N ARG A 54 4.49 15.74 13.25
CA ARG A 54 3.55 14.65 13.47
C ARG A 54 2.85 14.23 12.18
N PRO A 55 3.60 13.75 11.18
CA PRO A 55 3.00 13.32 9.93
C PRO A 55 2.19 12.02 10.15
N HIS A 56 1.09 11.91 9.43
CA HIS A 56 0.28 10.70 9.35
C HIS A 56 0.06 10.33 7.88
N PRO A 57 -0.16 9.05 7.56
CA PRO A 57 -0.35 8.65 6.17
C PRO A 57 -1.69 9.18 5.65
N TYR A 58 -1.75 9.47 4.36
CA TYR A 58 -2.99 9.79 3.68
C TYR A 58 -3.93 8.58 3.68
N ALA A 59 -5.22 8.84 3.92
CA ALA A 59 -6.28 7.86 3.88
C ALA A 59 -7.44 8.39 3.04
N VAL A 60 -8.06 7.49 2.29
CA VAL A 60 -9.29 7.75 1.54
C VAL A 60 -10.50 7.33 2.35
N ALA A 61 -11.60 8.06 2.19
CA ALA A 61 -12.88 7.65 2.73
C ALA A 61 -13.51 6.57 1.83
N ALA A 62 -13.98 5.48 2.44
CA ALA A 62 -14.75 4.44 1.78
C ALA A 62 -15.97 4.08 2.62
N GLU A 63 -16.92 3.36 2.04
CA GLU A 63 -18.16 2.96 2.73
C GLU A 63 -17.89 2.17 4.01
N GLN A 64 -16.86 1.32 4.00
CA GLN A 64 -16.47 0.47 5.12
C GLN A 64 -15.70 1.25 6.21
N GLY A 65 -15.25 2.47 5.91
CA GLY A 65 -14.42 3.31 6.77
C GLY A 65 -13.14 3.81 6.09
N PRO A 66 -12.31 4.60 6.80
CA PRO A 66 -11.05 5.14 6.28
C PRO A 66 -10.06 4.04 5.88
N MET A 67 -9.49 4.15 4.68
CA MET A 67 -8.48 3.23 4.16
C MET A 67 -7.17 3.95 3.90
N VAL A 68 -6.07 3.50 4.48
CA VAL A 68 -4.76 4.11 4.27
C VAL A 68 -4.21 3.71 2.90
N CYS A 69 -3.66 4.68 2.16
CA CYS A 69 -3.06 4.44 0.86
C CYS A 69 -1.61 4.00 0.99
N LEU A 70 -1.37 2.73 0.68
CA LEU A 70 -0.06 2.11 0.58
C LEU A 70 0.39 2.17 -0.88
N TYR A 71 1.64 2.59 -1.09
CA TYR A 71 2.23 2.67 -2.42
C TYR A 71 3.43 1.72 -2.54
N SER A 72 3.51 1.06 -3.69
CA SER A 72 4.56 0.10 -4.01
C SER A 72 5.86 0.76 -4.48
N SER A 73 5.83 2.05 -4.82
CA SER A 73 7.04 2.81 -5.13
C SER A 73 6.89 4.28 -4.75
N ALA A 74 8.03 4.96 -4.57
CA ALA A 74 8.06 6.40 -4.34
C ALA A 74 7.48 7.16 -5.54
N THR A 75 7.78 6.70 -6.76
CA THR A 75 7.21 7.26 -8.00
C THR A 75 5.68 7.17 -8.00
N ARG A 76 5.10 6.00 -7.69
CA ARG A 76 3.63 5.84 -7.66
C ARG A 76 2.97 6.66 -6.57
N ALA A 77 3.61 6.78 -5.39
CA ALA A 77 3.14 7.64 -4.32
C ALA A 77 3.08 9.11 -4.76
N HIS A 78 4.10 9.59 -5.46
CA HIS A 78 4.14 10.96 -5.98
C HIS A 78 3.10 11.19 -7.09
N GLU A 79 2.99 10.29 -8.07
CA GLU A 79 1.96 10.34 -9.13
C GLU A 79 0.54 10.39 -8.53
N ALA A 80 0.29 9.56 -7.52
CA ALA A 80 -0.99 9.54 -6.82
C ALA A 80 -1.24 10.83 -6.03
N ALA A 81 -0.23 11.37 -5.36
CA ALA A 81 -0.36 12.63 -4.62
C ALA A 81 -0.78 13.79 -5.55
N VAL A 82 -0.20 13.88 -6.74
CA VAL A 82 -0.60 14.87 -7.76
C VAL A 82 -2.02 14.59 -8.24
N THR A 83 -2.31 13.34 -8.63
CA THR A 83 -3.63 12.92 -9.15
C THR A 83 -4.77 13.20 -8.15
N LEU A 84 -4.51 13.03 -6.86
CA LEU A 84 -5.47 13.24 -5.78
C LEU A 84 -5.52 14.69 -5.29
N GLY A 85 -4.76 15.60 -5.90
CA GLY A 85 -4.70 17.01 -5.53
C GLY A 85 -4.07 17.26 -4.15
N LEU A 86 -3.25 16.34 -3.66
CA LEU A 86 -2.56 16.44 -2.37
C LEU A 86 -1.34 17.33 -2.44
N VAL A 87 -0.72 17.41 -3.63
CA VAL A 87 0.40 18.29 -3.98
C VAL A 87 0.17 18.88 -5.37
N VAL A 88 0.82 20.02 -5.65
CA VAL A 88 0.81 20.63 -6.99
C VAL A 88 1.73 19.83 -7.91
N GLU A 89 1.39 19.75 -9.19
CA GLU A 89 2.26 19.14 -10.19
C GLU A 89 3.62 19.85 -10.23
N GLY A 90 4.70 19.07 -10.12
CA GLY A 90 6.07 19.58 -10.04
C GLY A 90 6.62 19.74 -8.62
N ASP A 91 5.76 19.77 -7.59
CA ASP A 91 6.20 19.85 -6.19
C ASP A 91 6.40 18.45 -5.60
N PRO A 92 7.49 18.20 -4.84
CA PRO A 92 7.73 16.88 -4.27
C PRO A 92 6.66 16.50 -3.24
N ALA A 93 6.20 15.26 -3.29
CA ALA A 93 5.36 14.70 -2.25
C ALA A 93 6.20 14.30 -1.03
N SER A 94 5.79 14.70 0.17
CA SER A 94 6.37 14.19 1.40
C SER A 94 5.91 12.75 1.61
N LEU A 95 6.85 11.83 1.85
CA LEU A 95 6.58 10.40 1.98
C LEU A 95 7.01 9.88 3.35
N LEU A 96 6.15 9.07 3.96
CA LEU A 96 6.52 8.14 5.01
C LEU A 96 6.98 6.85 4.35
N VAL A 97 8.11 6.33 4.81
CA VAL A 97 8.79 5.18 4.22
C VAL A 97 8.99 4.14 5.31
N VAL A 98 8.34 2.99 5.18
CA VAL A 98 8.36 1.96 6.21
C VAL A 98 8.88 0.64 5.62
N PRO A 99 10.05 0.15 6.08
CA PRO A 99 10.59 -1.12 5.59
C PRO A 99 9.70 -2.31 5.95
N MET A 100 9.71 -3.33 5.09
CA MET A 100 9.12 -4.62 5.41
C MET A 100 10.05 -5.42 6.36
N PRO A 101 9.51 -6.26 7.26
CA PRO A 101 8.08 -6.49 7.50
C PRO A 101 7.43 -5.49 8.48
N ALA A 102 8.17 -4.50 9.00
CA ALA A 102 7.68 -3.55 10.01
C ALA A 102 6.48 -2.72 9.51
N ALA A 103 6.34 -2.53 8.20
CA ALA A 103 5.21 -1.82 7.62
C ALA A 103 3.85 -2.44 7.95
N ILE A 104 3.77 -3.77 8.15
CA ILE A 104 2.53 -4.46 8.54
C ILE A 104 2.10 -4.03 9.94
N ASP A 105 3.03 -4.01 10.90
CA ASP A 105 2.74 -3.60 12.27
C ASP A 105 2.43 -2.10 12.35
N TYR A 106 3.10 -1.29 11.52
CA TYR A 106 2.79 0.13 11.38
C TYR A 106 1.34 0.35 10.95
N VAL A 107 0.88 -0.26 9.85
CA VAL A 107 -0.50 -0.07 9.39
C VAL A 107 -1.53 -0.67 10.34
N ALA A 108 -1.18 -1.74 11.07
CA ALA A 108 -2.05 -2.31 12.09
C ALA A 108 -2.30 -1.32 13.25
N SER A 109 -1.28 -0.56 13.66
CA SER A 109 -1.42 0.43 14.74
C SER A 109 -2.38 1.57 14.39
N LEU A 110 -2.57 1.87 13.09
CA LEU A 110 -3.50 2.89 12.62
C LEU A 110 -4.97 2.51 12.85
N GLY A 111 -5.25 1.25 13.17
CA GLY A 111 -6.59 0.82 13.60
C GLY A 111 -7.07 1.54 14.86
N GLU A 112 -6.16 1.95 15.75
CA GLU A 112 -6.49 2.77 16.93
C GLU A 112 -7.02 4.16 16.55
N ALA A 113 -6.66 4.66 15.37
CA ALA A 113 -7.14 5.91 14.79
C ALA A 113 -8.38 5.72 13.89
N GLY A 114 -8.96 4.50 13.86
CA GLY A 114 -10.18 4.20 13.11
C GLY A 114 -9.96 3.78 11.65
N VAL A 115 -8.72 3.52 11.23
CA VAL A 115 -8.44 2.94 9.90
C VAL A 115 -8.96 1.51 9.86
N VAL A 116 -9.62 1.12 8.77
CA VAL A 116 -10.25 -0.21 8.64
C VAL A 116 -9.56 -1.11 7.63
N ALA A 117 -8.80 -0.54 6.69
CA ALA A 117 -8.09 -1.27 5.65
C ALA A 117 -6.89 -0.48 5.10
N VAL A 118 -6.07 -1.16 4.31
CA VAL A 118 -5.07 -0.53 3.44
C VAL A 118 -5.43 -0.78 1.99
N THR A 119 -5.24 0.21 1.12
CA THR A 119 -5.45 0.12 -0.33
C THR A 119 -4.12 0.28 -1.06
N LEU A 120 -3.86 -0.59 -2.03
CA LEU A 120 -2.63 -0.64 -2.81
C LEU A 120 -2.70 0.34 -4.00
N ASP A 121 -1.68 1.18 -4.14
CA ASP A 121 -1.44 2.08 -5.27
C ASP A 121 -2.69 2.84 -5.73
N TYR A 122 -3.54 3.28 -4.80
CA TYR A 122 -4.74 4.03 -5.14
C TYR A 122 -4.37 5.42 -5.72
N PRO A 123 -4.95 5.85 -6.86
CA PRO A 123 -6.12 5.28 -7.56
C PRO A 123 -5.79 4.29 -8.70
N ARG A 124 -4.52 3.97 -8.96
CA ARG A 124 -4.10 3.08 -10.07
C ARG A 124 -4.60 1.64 -9.89
N ILE A 125 -4.28 0.99 -8.76
CA ILE A 125 -4.69 -0.40 -8.50
C ILE A 125 -5.96 -0.45 -7.63
N GLY A 126 -5.93 0.16 -6.46
CA GLY A 126 -7.11 0.32 -5.59
C GLY A 126 -7.60 -0.94 -4.89
N HIS A 127 -7.02 -2.12 -5.13
CA HIS A 127 -7.30 -3.32 -4.34
C HIS A 127 -6.94 -3.09 -2.86
N TYR A 128 -7.78 -3.58 -1.96
CA TYR A 128 -7.61 -3.35 -0.52
C TYR A 128 -7.61 -4.67 0.27
N VAL A 129 -7.03 -4.59 1.47
CA VAL A 129 -7.08 -5.66 2.47
C VAL A 129 -7.52 -5.08 3.81
N PRO A 130 -8.54 -5.66 4.48
CA PRO A 130 -8.95 -5.23 5.82
C PRO A 130 -7.82 -5.39 6.84
N LEU A 131 -7.74 -4.48 7.82
CA LEU A 131 -6.72 -4.60 8.88
C LEU A 131 -6.84 -5.92 9.65
N ALA A 132 -8.06 -6.45 9.79
CA ALA A 132 -8.33 -7.75 10.40
C ALA A 132 -7.59 -8.93 9.72
N ASN A 133 -7.18 -8.76 8.46
CA ASN A 133 -6.49 -9.79 7.68
C ASN A 133 -4.96 -9.59 7.67
N LEU A 134 -4.41 -8.60 8.37
CA LEU A 134 -2.96 -8.33 8.36
C LEU A 134 -2.11 -9.44 9.01
N SER A 135 -2.68 -10.19 9.94
CA SER A 135 -2.01 -11.36 10.53
C SER A 135 -1.64 -12.41 9.48
N LEU A 136 -2.46 -12.56 8.43
CA LEU A 136 -2.19 -13.43 7.30
C LEU A 136 -1.01 -12.91 6.47
N LEU A 137 -0.96 -11.59 6.21
CA LEU A 137 0.16 -10.97 5.50
C LEU A 137 1.48 -11.15 6.27
N LYS A 138 1.43 -10.98 7.60
CA LYS A 138 2.59 -11.17 8.47
C LYS A 138 3.12 -12.60 8.40
N ALA A 139 2.21 -13.58 8.34
CA ALA A 139 2.58 -14.98 8.19
C ALA A 139 3.27 -15.27 6.84
N TRP A 140 2.86 -14.62 5.74
CA TRP A 140 3.53 -14.77 4.44
C TRP A 140 4.90 -14.10 4.41
N ALA A 141 5.02 -12.88 4.94
CA ALA A 141 6.30 -12.17 5.02
C ALA A 141 7.36 -12.95 5.82
N ALA A 142 6.94 -13.71 6.84
CA ALA A 142 7.84 -14.57 7.62
C ALA A 142 8.25 -15.87 6.90
N GLN A 143 7.48 -16.34 5.93
CA GLN A 143 7.76 -17.59 5.17
C GLN A 143 8.68 -17.37 3.97
N ASP A 144 8.80 -16.13 3.49
CA ASP A 144 9.61 -15.76 2.33
C ASP A 144 11.00 -15.20 2.72
N VAL A 145 11.42 -15.34 3.99
CA VAL A 145 12.80 -15.03 4.42
C VAL A 145 13.74 -16.17 3.98
N PRO A 146 14.80 -15.90 3.19
CA PRO A 146 15.77 -16.92 2.75
C PRO A 146 16.45 -17.67 3.88
#